data_AF-A0A842YQW0-F1
#
_entry.id   AF-A0A842YQW0-F1
#
_cell.length_a   1.000
_cell.length_b   1.000
_cell.length_c   1.000
_cell.angle_alpha   90.00
_cell.angle_beta   90.00
_cell.angle_gamma   90.00
#
_symmetry.space_group_name_H-M   'P 1'
#
loop_
_entity.id
_entity.type
_entity.pdbx_description
1 polymer ?
#
loop_
_entity_poly.entity_id
_entity_poly.type
_entity_poly.pdbx_seq_one_letter_code
_entity_poly.pdbx_strand_id
1 'polypeptide(L)'
;MRARKLNGIDRYSTFGLRDEWMPLIFTHEERWHERNNLGPVQVKAVGSWLADAGLIVKEKVTPLFGRIRDLYFMEPVAAWQILWVSMYHGSPIVNLFCDNVGFDEYLDKKGIMEAIRPDLGDIKDSTVENPVSALINMFDNSRLGAIVSMRKRGRSSLVKRIHLDDLDHHVVAYSLYRLAEDIGSREIGLEYLYGDECPGGPLRLFGTTMESIAVKLQESPSITLDDGVIHLDDTSSDEILDSYISSFRVKIDERPHLGSEDLEFRDRLGELIINEPDKLFGERRDDLEGFLRGSSLRELRIGYASTLNPEVSADDFHGRGSDILVALILRTHEGMPAPTLQGPDNVLMVFPDASMAAEDYEILLDHMTLALSSDDPEHSDAAGRMVSAWVGDLMASGFQWYLNGESGRGDRLYGLSELINSELSRRIFHSGPENLPVIRGNRNLWKTGNYPKVFEIFFSENLEEFKKKTGSGLLRFIAHILRGPGGDWIVDENLNLLPDVYHPVKTMMDVTVEKFSRGDFDPVDEMKFLSKPPYGLKGDMIGHAVVSFILRALRGHMVKDGRLLEDGEFRVLKERIIEGWD
;
A
#
# COMPACT_ATOMS: atom_id res chain seq x y z
N MET A 1 5.98 -28.49 24.98
CA MET A 1 5.36 -27.20 24.60
C MET A 1 5.47 -26.19 25.75
N ARG A 2 6.03 -25.00 25.51
CA ARG A 2 5.88 -23.86 26.45
C ARG A 2 4.41 -23.45 26.43
N ALA A 3 3.77 -23.28 27.59
CA ALA A 3 2.45 -22.66 27.66
C ALA A 3 2.54 -21.26 27.03
N ARG A 4 1.99 -21.11 25.81
CA ARG A 4 2.06 -19.86 25.05
C ARG A 4 1.19 -18.82 25.75
N LYS A 5 1.75 -17.64 26.01
CA LYS A 5 1.08 -16.61 26.82
C LYS A 5 0.01 -15.91 25.98
N LEU A 6 -1.27 -16.09 26.35
CA LEU A 6 -2.41 -15.34 25.78
C LEU A 6 -2.46 -13.87 26.25
N ASN A 7 -1.50 -13.43 27.07
CA ASN A 7 -1.46 -12.07 27.60
C ASN A 7 -1.30 -11.03 26.48
N GLY A 8 -2.20 -10.05 26.46
CA GLY A 8 -2.19 -8.95 25.50
C GLY A 8 -2.67 -9.35 24.10
N ILE A 9 -3.56 -10.35 23.99
CA ILE A 9 -4.22 -10.70 22.73
C ILE A 9 -4.99 -9.52 22.12
N ASP A 10 -5.44 -8.56 22.94
CA ASP A 10 -6.25 -7.38 22.56
C ASP A 10 -5.45 -6.18 22.03
N ARG A 11 -4.11 -6.27 21.98
CA ARG A 11 -3.20 -5.15 21.62
C ARG A 11 -3.38 -4.61 20.20
N TYR A 12 -4.03 -5.35 19.30
CA TYR A 12 -4.26 -4.96 17.90
C TYR A 12 -5.50 -4.06 17.70
N SER A 13 -6.36 -3.91 18.72
CA SER A 13 -7.70 -3.34 18.52
C SER A 13 -8.42 -4.04 17.35
N THR A 14 -8.95 -3.31 16.36
CA THR A 14 -9.60 -3.88 15.16
C THR A 14 -8.76 -3.72 13.89
N PHE A 15 -7.46 -3.40 14.01
CA PHE A 15 -6.62 -3.04 12.86
C PHE A 15 -5.64 -4.16 12.54
N GLY A 16 -5.81 -4.76 11.37
CA GLY A 16 -4.79 -5.63 10.77
C GLY A 16 -3.65 -4.82 10.18
N LEU A 17 -2.46 -5.43 10.07
CA LEU A 17 -1.37 -4.88 9.27
C LEU A 17 -1.78 -4.86 7.79
N ARG A 18 -1.40 -3.82 7.05
CA ARG A 18 -1.85 -3.60 5.67
C ARG A 18 -0.67 -3.44 4.73
N ASP A 19 -0.84 -3.92 3.50
CA ASP A 19 0.19 -3.83 2.45
C ASP A 19 0.61 -2.37 2.19
N GLU A 20 -0.37 -1.47 2.08
CA GLU A 20 -0.17 -0.04 1.83
C GLU A 20 0.66 0.70 2.90
N TRP A 21 0.83 0.11 4.09
CA TRP A 21 1.62 0.70 5.18
C TRP A 21 3.09 0.28 5.13
N MET A 22 3.40 -0.85 4.47
CA MET A 22 4.74 -1.43 4.47
C MET A 22 5.80 -0.52 3.86
N PRO A 23 5.60 0.14 2.69
CA PRO A 23 6.60 1.04 2.12
C PRO A 23 7.01 2.18 3.05
N LEU A 24 6.05 2.79 3.77
CA LEU A 24 6.32 3.88 4.71
C LEU A 24 7.06 3.39 5.96
N ILE A 25 6.67 2.21 6.47
CA ILE A 25 7.37 1.54 7.58
C ILE A 25 8.82 1.27 7.20
N PHE A 26 9.06 0.71 6.01
CA PHE A 26 10.41 0.44 5.50
C PHE A 26 11.22 1.71 5.23
N THR A 27 10.57 2.80 4.81
CA THR A 27 11.22 4.10 4.55
C THR A 27 11.77 4.73 5.83
N HIS A 28 11.03 4.63 6.94
CA HIS A 28 11.39 5.30 8.18
C HIS A 28 12.05 4.40 9.23
N GLU A 29 12.05 3.08 9.00
CA GLU A 29 12.71 2.10 9.86
C GLU A 29 12.38 2.38 11.34
N GLU A 30 13.36 2.59 12.21
CA GLU A 30 13.14 2.85 13.65
C GLU A 30 12.21 4.04 13.93
N ARG A 31 12.10 5.03 13.02
CA ARG A 31 11.29 6.24 13.19
C ARG A 31 9.88 6.16 12.60
N TRP A 32 9.45 5.00 12.10
CA TRP A 32 8.14 4.86 11.45
C TRP A 32 6.96 5.27 12.36
N HIS A 33 7.08 5.05 13.66
CA HIS A 33 6.04 5.36 14.64
C HIS A 33 5.86 6.88 14.85
N GLU A 34 6.89 7.69 14.58
CA GLU A 34 6.85 9.15 14.58
C GLU A 34 6.51 9.72 13.20
N ARG A 35 6.96 9.03 12.15
CA ARG A 35 6.83 9.44 10.75
C ARG A 35 5.83 8.55 10.02
N ASN A 36 4.55 8.85 10.24
CA ASN A 36 3.45 8.20 9.54
C ASN A 36 2.24 9.14 9.43
N ASN A 37 1.24 8.72 8.65
CA ASN A 37 -0.05 9.41 8.51
C ASN A 37 -1.23 8.61 9.11
N LEU A 38 -0.93 7.70 10.05
CA LEU A 38 -1.87 6.81 10.70
C LEU A 38 -2.50 7.45 11.95
N GLY A 39 -3.70 6.99 12.30
CA GLY A 39 -4.33 7.37 13.57
C GLY A 39 -3.56 6.81 14.78
N PRO A 40 -3.60 7.45 15.96
CA PRO A 40 -2.83 7.00 17.14
C PRO A 40 -3.10 5.55 17.57
N VAL A 41 -4.31 5.04 17.36
CA VAL A 41 -4.66 3.63 17.66
C VAL A 41 -4.06 2.69 16.60
N GLN A 42 -4.03 3.10 15.34
CA GLN A 42 -3.41 2.33 14.26
C GLN A 42 -1.90 2.20 14.48
N VAL A 43 -1.21 3.28 14.88
CA VAL A 43 0.22 3.24 15.23
C VAL A 43 0.51 2.19 16.30
N LYS A 44 -0.30 2.14 17.37
CA LYS A 44 -0.14 1.12 18.43
C LYS A 44 -0.37 -0.30 17.93
N ALA A 45 -1.40 -0.50 17.10
CA ALA A 45 -1.71 -1.80 16.52
C ALA A 45 -0.59 -2.30 15.59
N VAL A 46 -0.09 -1.45 14.69
CA VAL A 46 1.03 -1.77 13.79
C VAL A 46 2.27 -2.12 14.60
N GLY A 47 2.62 -1.33 15.62
CA GLY A 47 3.78 -1.64 16.47
C GLY A 47 3.65 -2.99 17.18
N SER A 48 2.44 -3.40 17.53
CA SER A 48 2.18 -4.73 18.11
C SER A 48 2.37 -5.83 17.07
N TRP A 49 1.84 -5.68 15.85
CA TRP A 49 2.07 -6.63 14.75
C TRP A 49 3.54 -6.80 14.39
N LEU A 50 4.27 -5.69 14.26
CA LEU A 50 5.71 -5.73 13.94
C LEU A 50 6.51 -6.39 15.06
N ALA A 51 6.16 -6.15 16.33
CA ALA A 51 6.82 -6.78 17.47
C ALA A 51 6.51 -8.28 17.56
N ASP A 52 5.24 -8.67 17.38
CA ASP A 52 4.84 -10.07 17.43
C ASP A 52 5.32 -10.86 16.20
N ALA A 53 5.60 -10.19 15.08
CA ALA A 53 6.27 -10.78 13.91
C ALA A 53 7.80 -10.84 14.06
N GLY A 54 8.37 -10.32 15.15
CA GLY A 54 9.82 -10.30 15.40
C GLY A 54 10.60 -9.27 14.58
N LEU A 55 9.92 -8.34 13.91
CA LEU A 55 10.56 -7.29 13.10
C LEU A 55 11.12 -6.14 13.94
N ILE A 56 10.57 -5.93 15.14
CA ILE A 56 11.06 -4.91 16.06
C ILE A 56 11.16 -5.41 17.50
N VAL A 57 12.12 -4.87 18.26
CA VAL A 57 12.25 -5.06 19.71
C VAL A 57 12.43 -3.70 20.37
N LYS A 58 11.46 -3.28 21.20
CA LYS A 58 11.44 -1.94 21.83
C LYS A 58 11.72 -0.83 20.80
N GLU A 59 10.96 -0.84 19.70
CA GLU A 59 11.03 0.12 18.58
C GLU A 59 12.26 0.03 17.67
N LYS A 60 13.28 -0.76 18.03
CA LYS A 60 14.43 -1.01 17.15
C LYS A 60 14.12 -2.10 16.14
N VAL A 61 14.53 -1.88 14.89
CA VAL A 61 14.41 -2.89 13.83
C VAL A 61 15.36 -4.06 14.09
N THR A 62 14.93 -5.28 13.74
CA THR A 62 15.75 -6.50 13.79
C THR A 62 16.35 -6.81 12.41
N PRO A 63 17.33 -7.72 12.29
CA PRO A 63 17.79 -8.19 10.97
C PRO A 63 16.67 -8.74 10.09
N LEU A 64 15.68 -9.42 10.70
CA LEU A 64 14.49 -9.91 9.99
C LEU A 64 13.70 -8.79 9.30
N PHE A 65 13.66 -7.58 9.86
CA PHE A 65 13.05 -6.42 9.21
C PHE A 65 13.67 -6.13 7.83
N GLY A 66 15.01 -6.15 7.75
CA GLY A 66 15.74 -5.93 6.50
C GLY A 66 15.44 -7.03 5.48
N ARG A 67 15.49 -8.30 5.90
CA ARG A 67 15.19 -9.45 5.04
C ARG A 67 13.78 -9.40 4.48
N ILE A 68 12.79 -9.14 5.34
CA ILE A 68 11.39 -9.02 4.90
C ILE A 68 11.22 -7.86 3.94
N ARG A 69 11.85 -6.71 4.20
CA ARG A 69 11.81 -5.56 3.28
C ARG A 69 12.36 -5.94 1.91
N ASP A 70 13.50 -6.59 1.87
CA ASP A 70 14.17 -6.92 0.62
C ASP A 70 13.36 -7.98 -0.16
N LEU A 71 12.88 -9.03 0.53
CA LEU A 71 11.97 -10.01 -0.07
C LEU A 71 10.63 -9.38 -0.48
N TYR A 72 10.11 -8.40 0.24
CA TYR A 72 8.82 -7.79 -0.06
C TYR A 72 8.75 -7.15 -1.45
N PHE A 73 9.81 -6.45 -1.85
CA PHE A 73 9.84 -5.82 -3.18
C PHE A 73 10.13 -6.84 -4.29
N MET A 74 10.85 -7.92 -3.99
CA MET A 74 11.12 -8.99 -4.96
C MET A 74 9.93 -9.94 -5.10
N GLU A 75 9.36 -10.44 -4.02
CA GLU A 75 8.23 -11.38 -3.98
C GLU A 75 7.29 -11.06 -2.80
N PRO A 76 6.32 -10.16 -2.99
CA PRO A 76 5.49 -9.66 -1.90
C PRO A 76 4.61 -10.74 -1.27
N VAL A 77 4.08 -11.68 -2.05
CA VAL A 77 3.26 -12.79 -1.52
C VAL A 77 4.10 -13.68 -0.61
N ALA A 78 5.30 -14.06 -1.04
CA ALA A 78 6.21 -14.86 -0.24
C ALA A 78 6.66 -14.12 1.03
N ALA A 79 6.97 -12.82 0.95
CA ALA A 79 7.30 -12.02 2.13
C ALA A 79 6.17 -12.03 3.17
N TRP A 80 4.91 -11.93 2.73
CA TRP A 80 3.76 -12.04 3.63
C TRP A 80 3.59 -13.46 4.20
N GLN A 81 3.87 -14.52 3.42
CA GLN A 81 3.86 -15.90 3.94
C GLN A 81 4.94 -16.13 5.01
N ILE A 82 6.16 -15.61 4.81
CA ILE A 82 7.24 -15.63 5.82
C ILE A 82 6.83 -14.84 7.08
N LEU A 83 6.17 -13.69 6.89
CA LEU A 83 5.59 -12.91 7.99
C LEU A 83 4.50 -13.69 8.73
N TRP A 84 3.66 -14.45 8.02
CA TRP A 84 2.62 -15.28 8.61
C TRP A 84 3.19 -16.39 9.49
N VAL A 85 4.24 -17.08 9.03
CA VAL A 85 5.00 -18.03 9.84
C VAL A 85 5.52 -17.33 11.10
N SER A 86 6.17 -16.17 10.95
CA SER A 86 6.74 -15.42 12.08
C SER A 86 5.67 -14.98 13.08
N MET A 87 4.52 -14.49 12.58
CA MET A 87 3.37 -14.12 13.39
C MET A 87 2.70 -15.32 14.09
N TYR A 88 2.69 -16.51 13.49
CA TYR A 88 2.21 -17.71 14.19
C TYR A 88 2.99 -17.97 15.48
N HIS A 89 4.32 -17.78 15.45
CA HIS A 89 5.17 -18.01 16.61
C HIS A 89 5.11 -16.90 17.66
N GLY A 90 4.68 -15.68 17.31
CA GLY A 90 4.67 -14.54 18.26
C GLY A 90 3.29 -13.93 18.58
N SER A 91 2.29 -14.06 17.70
CA SER A 91 0.96 -13.49 17.88
C SER A 91 -0.05 -14.53 18.39
N PRO A 92 -0.65 -14.32 19.59
CA PRO A 92 -1.63 -15.25 20.15
C PRO A 92 -2.87 -15.48 19.26
N ILE A 93 -3.35 -14.43 18.57
CA ILE A 93 -4.57 -14.55 17.75
C ILE A 93 -4.31 -15.29 16.44
N VAL A 94 -3.13 -15.09 15.82
CA VAL A 94 -2.72 -15.83 14.62
C VAL A 94 -2.53 -17.31 14.96
N ASN A 95 -1.87 -17.58 16.08
CA ASN A 95 -1.69 -18.93 16.59
C ASN A 95 -3.04 -19.65 16.79
N LEU A 96 -3.95 -19.06 17.58
CA LEU A 96 -5.28 -19.63 17.83
C LEU A 96 -6.05 -19.88 16.54
N PHE A 97 -6.03 -18.94 15.60
CA PHE A 97 -6.69 -19.10 14.32
C PHE A 97 -6.14 -20.28 13.53
N CYS A 98 -4.81 -20.39 13.38
CA CYS A 98 -4.19 -21.49 12.65
C CYS A 98 -4.43 -22.86 13.31
N ASP A 99 -4.44 -22.91 14.64
CA ASP A 99 -4.58 -24.15 15.40
C ASP A 99 -6.02 -24.66 15.43
N ASN A 100 -7.02 -23.76 15.43
CA ASN A 100 -8.42 -24.12 15.66
C ASN A 100 -9.35 -23.96 14.44
N VAL A 101 -9.00 -23.15 13.44
CA VAL A 101 -9.86 -22.94 12.26
C VAL A 101 -9.42 -23.91 11.16
N GLY A 102 -10.34 -24.78 10.74
CA GLY A 102 -10.09 -25.74 9.65
C GLY A 102 -10.00 -25.09 8.26
N PHE A 103 -9.66 -25.92 7.28
CA PHE A 103 -9.67 -25.56 5.86
C PHE A 103 -11.06 -25.81 5.24
N ASP A 104 -11.32 -25.16 4.11
CA ASP A 104 -12.51 -25.36 3.28
C ASP A 104 -13.89 -25.03 3.87
N GLU A 105 -13.93 -24.46 5.07
CA GLU A 105 -15.14 -23.93 5.66
C GLU A 105 -15.18 -22.39 5.66
N TYR A 106 -16.27 -21.80 5.16
CA TYR A 106 -16.52 -20.37 5.30
C TYR A 106 -17.06 -20.06 6.70
N LEU A 107 -16.27 -19.37 7.50
CA LEU A 107 -16.67 -18.86 8.81
C LEU A 107 -16.84 -17.34 8.76
N ASP A 108 -17.89 -16.85 9.43
CA ASP A 108 -17.93 -15.45 9.81
C ASP A 108 -17.12 -15.21 11.10
N LYS A 109 -17.08 -13.95 11.54
CA LYS A 109 -16.45 -13.56 12.80
C LYS A 109 -16.92 -14.42 13.99
N LYS A 110 -18.21 -14.77 14.05
CA LYS A 110 -18.78 -15.58 15.15
C LYS A 110 -18.30 -17.02 15.06
N GLY A 111 -18.28 -17.60 13.86
CA GLY A 111 -17.74 -18.94 13.62
C GLY A 111 -16.27 -19.07 14.03
N ILE A 112 -15.43 -18.07 13.69
CA ILE A 112 -14.03 -18.05 14.12
C ILE A 112 -13.92 -17.97 15.65
N MET A 113 -14.74 -17.13 16.30
CA MET A 113 -14.77 -17.02 17.76
C MET A 113 -15.19 -18.32 18.44
N GLU A 114 -16.17 -19.04 17.87
CA GLU A 114 -16.61 -20.35 18.36
C GLU A 114 -15.51 -21.40 18.23
N ALA A 115 -14.79 -21.40 17.10
CA ALA A 115 -13.70 -22.33 16.85
C ALA A 115 -12.53 -22.18 17.86
N ILE A 116 -12.12 -20.94 18.16
CA ILE A 116 -10.97 -20.70 19.06
C ILE A 116 -11.35 -20.77 20.56
N ARG A 117 -12.64 -20.75 20.91
CA ARG A 117 -13.11 -20.64 22.30
C ARG A 117 -12.56 -21.72 23.24
N PRO A 118 -12.46 -23.01 22.85
CA PRO A 118 -11.92 -24.06 23.71
C PRO A 118 -10.51 -23.73 24.24
N ASP A 119 -9.69 -23.03 23.45
CA ASP A 119 -8.29 -22.72 23.75
C ASP A 119 -8.09 -21.35 24.42
N LEU A 120 -9.17 -20.59 24.65
CA LEU A 120 -9.11 -19.27 25.31
C LEU A 120 -9.00 -19.34 26.83
N GLY A 121 -9.27 -20.50 27.44
CA GLY A 121 -9.37 -20.64 28.90
C GLY A 121 -10.38 -19.65 29.51
N ASP A 122 -9.94 -18.84 30.47
CA ASP A 122 -10.79 -17.86 31.18
C ASP A 122 -10.94 -16.51 30.46
N ILE A 123 -10.36 -16.33 29.27
CA ILE A 123 -10.44 -15.08 28.52
C ILE A 123 -11.87 -14.88 28.01
N LYS A 124 -12.43 -13.70 28.29
CA LYS A 124 -13.77 -13.31 27.83
C LYS A 124 -13.79 -13.07 26.33
N ASP A 125 -14.88 -13.48 25.67
CA ASP A 125 -15.12 -13.26 24.23
C ASP A 125 -14.92 -11.80 23.81
N SER A 126 -15.37 -10.85 24.63
CA SER A 126 -15.22 -9.41 24.38
C SER A 126 -13.75 -8.97 24.22
N THR A 127 -12.80 -9.71 24.78
CA THR A 127 -11.35 -9.43 24.70
C THR A 127 -10.76 -9.90 23.37
N VAL A 128 -11.36 -10.92 22.75
CA VAL A 128 -10.84 -11.58 21.54
C VAL A 128 -11.62 -11.16 20.28
N GLU A 129 -12.80 -10.59 20.47
CA GLU A 129 -13.65 -10.06 19.40
C GLU A 129 -12.92 -9.04 18.50
N ASN A 130 -12.18 -8.13 19.12
CA ASN A 130 -11.39 -7.10 18.42
C ASN A 130 -10.21 -7.74 17.65
N PRO A 131 -9.37 -8.59 18.29
CA PRO A 131 -8.32 -9.35 17.60
C PRO A 131 -8.80 -10.16 16.39
N VAL A 132 -9.93 -10.86 16.47
CA VAL A 132 -10.52 -11.56 15.31
C VAL A 132 -10.89 -10.56 14.21
N SER A 133 -11.42 -9.39 14.58
CA SER A 133 -11.71 -8.32 13.61
C SER A 133 -10.44 -7.78 12.96
N ALA A 134 -9.35 -7.64 13.72
CA ALA A 134 -8.05 -7.24 13.20
C ALA A 134 -7.46 -8.27 12.23
N LEU A 135 -7.62 -9.57 12.54
CA LEU A 135 -7.18 -10.66 11.67
C LEU A 135 -7.95 -10.67 10.34
N ILE A 136 -9.28 -10.62 10.38
CA ILE A 136 -10.11 -10.51 9.17
C ILE A 136 -9.73 -9.25 8.37
N ASN A 137 -9.47 -8.14 9.05
CA ASN A 137 -9.02 -6.91 8.40
C ASN A 137 -7.64 -7.07 7.74
N MET A 138 -6.71 -7.82 8.34
CA MET A 138 -5.40 -8.11 7.77
C MET A 138 -5.54 -8.89 6.46
N PHE A 139 -6.36 -9.95 6.42
CA PHE A 139 -6.62 -10.69 5.19
C PHE A 139 -7.22 -9.82 4.08
N ASP A 140 -8.19 -8.95 4.41
CA ASP A 140 -8.81 -8.04 3.45
C ASP A 140 -7.84 -6.96 2.90
N ASN A 141 -6.71 -6.68 3.56
CA ASN A 141 -5.85 -5.51 3.27
C ASN A 141 -4.35 -5.85 3.13
N SER A 142 -3.99 -7.13 2.97
CA SER A 142 -2.61 -7.59 2.80
C SER A 142 -2.52 -8.70 1.75
N ARG A 143 -1.31 -9.12 1.39
CA ARG A 143 -1.11 -10.27 0.48
C ARG A 143 -1.43 -11.61 1.13
N LEU A 144 -1.78 -11.64 2.42
CA LEU A 144 -2.36 -12.82 3.08
C LEU A 144 -3.76 -13.17 2.57
N GLY A 145 -4.38 -12.31 1.76
CA GLY A 145 -5.51 -12.74 0.93
C GLY A 145 -5.20 -13.97 0.08
N ALA A 146 -3.92 -14.28 -0.18
CA ALA A 146 -3.51 -15.49 -0.88
C ALA A 146 -3.72 -16.79 -0.07
N ILE A 147 -3.81 -16.73 1.26
CA ILE A 147 -3.95 -17.93 2.13
C ILE A 147 -5.41 -18.18 2.56
N VAL A 148 -6.34 -17.33 2.13
CA VAL A 148 -7.78 -17.44 2.43
C VAL A 148 -8.63 -17.08 1.21
N SER A 149 -9.86 -17.56 1.17
CA SER A 149 -10.91 -17.03 0.29
C SER A 149 -11.88 -16.19 1.09
N MET A 150 -12.14 -14.96 0.64
CA MET A 150 -13.02 -14.02 1.33
C MET A 150 -14.29 -13.72 0.53
N ARG A 151 -15.44 -13.65 1.21
CA ARG A 151 -16.72 -13.23 0.63
C ARG A 151 -17.40 -12.21 1.52
N LYS A 152 -18.21 -11.32 0.95
CA LYS A 152 -19.07 -10.43 1.74
C LYS A 152 -20.48 -11.01 1.85
N ARG A 153 -21.03 -11.03 3.06
CA ARG A 153 -22.44 -11.34 3.36
C ARG A 153 -23.07 -10.13 4.05
N GLY A 154 -23.66 -9.25 3.26
CA GLY A 154 -24.12 -7.94 3.74
C GLY A 154 -22.92 -7.12 4.25
N ARG A 155 -22.92 -6.78 5.54
CA ARG A 155 -21.82 -6.04 6.18
C ARG A 155 -20.73 -6.95 6.77
N SER A 156 -20.92 -8.27 6.79
CA SER A 156 -19.98 -9.22 7.39
C SER A 156 -19.05 -9.82 6.34
N SER A 157 -17.78 -10.03 6.70
CA SER A 157 -16.85 -10.85 5.93
C SER A 157 -16.99 -12.33 6.33
N LEU A 158 -16.99 -13.21 5.34
CA LEU A 158 -16.80 -14.65 5.49
C LEU A 158 -15.36 -14.97 5.06
N VAL A 159 -14.67 -15.79 5.84
CA VAL A 159 -13.29 -16.22 5.62
C VAL A 159 -13.26 -17.73 5.54
N LYS A 160 -12.60 -18.27 4.51
CA LYS A 160 -12.31 -19.69 4.35
C LYS A 160 -10.82 -19.87 4.20
N ARG A 161 -10.17 -20.68 5.04
CA ARG A 161 -8.78 -21.08 4.81
C ARG A 161 -8.72 -22.02 3.60
N ILE A 162 -7.75 -21.83 2.72
CA ILE A 162 -7.59 -22.65 1.51
C ILE A 162 -6.30 -23.44 1.56
N HIS A 163 -6.28 -24.55 0.82
CA HIS A 163 -5.08 -25.35 0.60
C HIS A 163 -4.18 -24.67 -0.43
N LEU A 164 -2.90 -24.55 -0.12
CA LEU A 164 -1.88 -23.97 -1.00
C LEU A 164 -0.79 -25.00 -1.27
N ASP A 165 -0.93 -25.75 -2.36
CA ASP A 165 0.06 -26.74 -2.79
C ASP A 165 1.20 -26.13 -3.62
N ASP A 166 1.01 -24.93 -4.17
CA ASP A 166 1.99 -24.22 -5.00
C ASP A 166 2.80 -23.19 -4.20
N LEU A 167 3.26 -23.59 -3.02
CA LEU A 167 4.16 -22.76 -2.22
C LEU A 167 5.59 -22.85 -2.75
N ASP A 168 6.31 -21.73 -2.69
CA ASP A 168 7.74 -21.73 -2.95
C ASP A 168 8.48 -22.64 -1.93
N HIS A 169 9.43 -23.45 -2.39
CA HIS A 169 10.14 -24.39 -1.53
C HIS A 169 10.93 -23.69 -0.41
N HIS A 170 11.38 -22.44 -0.62
CA HIS A 170 12.03 -21.67 0.43
C HIS A 170 11.05 -21.26 1.54
N VAL A 171 9.78 -21.02 1.22
CA VAL A 171 8.74 -20.74 2.24
C VAL A 171 8.44 -21.99 3.05
N VAL A 172 8.38 -23.16 2.39
CA VAL A 172 8.23 -24.47 3.06
C VAL A 172 9.45 -24.73 3.96
N ALA A 173 10.67 -24.55 3.45
CA ALA A 173 11.91 -24.70 4.20
C ALA A 173 11.92 -23.76 5.40
N TYR A 174 11.67 -22.47 5.22
CA TYR A 174 11.62 -21.50 6.32
C TYR A 174 10.63 -21.93 7.41
N SER A 175 9.43 -22.36 7.03
CA SER A 175 8.42 -22.87 7.96
C SER A 175 8.91 -24.09 8.77
N LEU A 176 9.58 -25.05 8.11
CA LEU A 176 10.15 -26.23 8.78
C LEU A 176 11.30 -25.89 9.71
N TYR A 177 12.22 -25.00 9.31
CA TYR A 177 13.31 -24.56 10.18
C TYR A 177 12.79 -23.77 11.39
N ARG A 178 11.76 -22.93 11.21
CA ARG A 178 11.09 -22.25 12.33
C ARG A 178 10.38 -23.21 13.28
N LEU A 179 9.73 -24.25 12.74
CA LEU A 179 9.15 -25.33 13.54
C LEU A 179 10.22 -26.07 14.35
N ALA A 180 11.30 -26.48 13.69
CA ALA A 180 12.44 -27.19 14.29
C ALA A 180 13.06 -26.41 15.45
N GLU A 181 13.24 -25.11 15.28
CA GLU A 181 13.74 -24.20 16.32
C GLU A 181 12.78 -24.12 17.53
N ASP A 182 11.46 -24.17 17.32
CA ASP A 182 10.46 -24.12 18.40
C ASP A 182 10.36 -25.44 19.18
N ILE A 183 10.41 -26.58 18.48
CA ILE A 183 10.35 -27.91 19.12
C ILE A 183 11.72 -28.40 19.64
N GLY A 184 12.81 -27.79 19.18
CA GLY A 184 14.18 -28.17 19.55
C GLY A 184 14.64 -29.48 18.92
N SER A 185 14.15 -29.82 17.72
CA SER A 185 14.51 -31.03 16.98
C SER A 185 14.78 -30.68 15.52
N ARG A 186 15.86 -31.22 14.96
CA ARG A 186 16.20 -31.13 13.53
C ARG A 186 15.68 -32.31 12.71
N GLU A 187 15.11 -33.30 13.38
CA GLU A 187 14.43 -34.44 12.76
C GLU A 187 12.93 -34.30 13.00
N ILE A 188 12.17 -34.33 11.92
CA ILE A 188 10.72 -34.15 11.94
C ILE A 188 10.10 -35.28 11.11
N GLY A 189 9.33 -36.17 11.76
CA GLY A 189 8.55 -37.17 11.03
C GLY A 189 7.56 -36.49 10.08
N LEU A 190 7.49 -36.94 8.84
CA LEU A 190 6.57 -36.38 7.85
C LEU A 190 5.12 -36.53 8.33
N GLU A 191 4.77 -37.67 8.93
CA GLU A 191 3.47 -37.91 9.54
C GLU A 191 3.19 -37.01 10.75
N TYR A 192 4.22 -36.58 11.48
CA TYR A 192 4.04 -35.63 12.58
C TYR A 192 3.49 -34.30 12.07
N LEU A 193 3.92 -33.84 10.88
CA LEU A 193 3.38 -32.60 10.27
C LEU A 193 1.87 -32.66 10.02
N TYR A 194 1.29 -33.86 9.87
CA TYR A 194 -0.14 -34.09 9.64
C TYR A 194 -0.91 -34.44 10.91
N GLY A 195 -0.23 -34.55 12.05
CA GLY A 195 -0.85 -34.80 13.34
C GLY A 195 -1.45 -33.54 13.96
N ASP A 196 -2.48 -33.74 14.79
CA ASP A 196 -3.07 -32.65 15.59
C ASP A 196 -2.09 -32.03 16.59
N GLU A 197 -1.04 -32.76 16.97
CA GLU A 197 -0.04 -32.32 17.93
C GLU A 197 1.08 -31.45 17.34
N CYS A 198 1.17 -31.30 16.00
CA CYS A 198 2.19 -30.47 15.37
C CYS A 198 1.77 -29.00 15.30
N PRO A 199 2.46 -28.10 16.04
CA PRO A 199 2.18 -26.68 15.98
C PRO A 199 2.84 -26.08 14.73
N GLY A 200 2.16 -25.19 14.01
CA GLY A 200 2.83 -24.22 13.13
C GLY A 200 3.64 -24.74 11.95
N GLY A 201 3.57 -26.02 11.61
CA GLY A 201 4.19 -26.56 10.41
C GLY A 201 3.54 -26.02 9.12
N PRO A 202 4.16 -26.26 7.95
CA PRO A 202 3.65 -25.78 6.66
C PRO A 202 2.21 -26.20 6.39
N LEU A 203 1.81 -27.43 6.73
CA LEU A 203 0.42 -27.87 6.65
C LEU A 203 -0.50 -27.05 7.56
N ARG A 204 -0.13 -26.89 8.83
CA ARG A 204 -0.93 -26.16 9.81
C ARG A 204 -1.12 -24.70 9.39
N LEU A 205 -0.17 -24.11 8.70
CA LEU A 205 -0.21 -22.70 8.28
C LEU A 205 -0.91 -22.50 6.94
N PHE A 206 -0.66 -23.39 5.97
CA PHE A 206 -1.01 -23.17 4.55
C PHE A 206 -1.82 -24.30 3.91
N GLY A 207 -2.01 -25.43 4.58
CA GLY A 207 -2.83 -26.53 4.08
C GLY A 207 -2.15 -27.35 2.98
N THR A 208 -0.82 -27.36 2.91
CA THR A 208 -0.05 -28.15 1.92
C THR A 208 -0.28 -29.66 2.06
N THR A 209 -0.58 -30.33 0.95
CA THR A 209 -0.65 -31.79 0.87
C THR A 209 0.70 -32.47 1.10
N MET A 210 0.69 -33.75 1.46
CA MET A 210 1.92 -34.50 1.76
C MET A 210 2.77 -34.68 0.50
N GLU A 211 2.08 -34.87 -0.62
CA GLU A 211 2.65 -34.96 -1.95
C GLU A 211 3.35 -33.64 -2.34
N SER A 212 2.68 -32.50 -2.12
CA SER A 212 3.28 -31.17 -2.38
C SER A 212 4.53 -30.94 -1.51
N ILE A 213 4.46 -31.21 -0.20
CA ILE A 213 5.64 -31.07 0.67
C ILE A 213 6.78 -31.94 0.15
N ALA A 214 6.54 -33.22 -0.13
CA ALA A 214 7.60 -34.13 -0.57
C ALA A 214 8.31 -33.63 -1.83
N VAL A 215 7.59 -33.05 -2.79
CA VAL A 215 8.18 -32.41 -3.99
C VAL A 215 9.02 -31.20 -3.60
N LYS A 216 8.49 -30.29 -2.79
CA LYS A 216 9.20 -29.07 -2.37
C LYS A 216 10.44 -29.34 -1.53
N LEU A 217 10.48 -30.43 -0.77
CA LEU A 217 11.67 -30.84 -0.04
C LEU A 217 12.80 -31.29 -0.97
N GLN A 218 12.49 -31.90 -2.12
CA GLN A 218 13.51 -32.29 -3.10
C GLN A 218 14.18 -31.10 -3.79
N GLU A 219 13.48 -29.96 -3.85
CA GLU A 219 14.01 -28.70 -4.38
C GLU A 219 14.93 -27.99 -3.37
N SER A 220 14.90 -28.36 -2.08
CA SER A 220 15.67 -27.69 -1.04
C SER A 220 17.01 -28.40 -0.79
N PRO A 221 18.16 -27.75 -1.04
CA PRO A 221 19.47 -28.39 -0.88
C PRO A 221 19.84 -28.67 0.59
N SER A 222 19.17 -28.00 1.54
CA SER A 222 19.47 -28.07 2.98
C SER A 222 18.60 -29.09 3.72
N ILE A 223 17.68 -29.76 3.01
CA ILE A 223 16.71 -30.68 3.59
C ILE A 223 16.82 -32.04 2.90
N THR A 224 16.81 -33.12 3.68
CA THR A 224 16.74 -34.48 3.16
C THR A 224 15.54 -35.21 3.74
N LEU A 225 14.81 -35.95 2.91
CA LEU A 225 13.71 -36.82 3.32
C LEU A 225 14.15 -38.29 3.19
N ASP A 226 14.29 -39.01 4.30
CA ASP A 226 14.68 -40.42 4.34
C ASP A 226 13.72 -41.23 5.22
N ASP A 227 13.21 -42.35 4.71
CA ASP A 227 12.25 -43.24 5.40
C ASP A 227 11.08 -42.50 6.11
N GLY A 228 10.59 -41.41 5.51
CA GLY A 228 9.49 -40.60 6.06
C GLY A 228 9.91 -39.61 7.15
N VAL A 229 11.21 -39.42 7.39
CA VAL A 229 11.76 -38.44 8.32
C VAL A 229 12.45 -37.31 7.55
N ILE A 230 12.07 -36.08 7.87
CA ILE A 230 12.70 -34.86 7.38
C ILE A 230 13.89 -34.56 8.28
N HIS A 231 15.08 -34.53 7.70
CA HIS A 231 16.30 -34.10 8.36
C HIS A 231 16.67 -32.70 7.87
N LEU A 232 16.81 -31.78 8.82
CA LEU A 232 17.30 -30.43 8.59
C LEU A 232 18.76 -30.35 9.04
N ASP A 233 19.59 -29.65 8.29
CA ASP A 233 20.97 -29.39 8.69
C ASP A 233 21.09 -28.34 9.83
N ASP A 234 22.31 -27.89 10.10
CA ASP A 234 22.60 -26.90 11.16
C ASP A 234 22.18 -25.47 10.78
N THR A 235 21.67 -25.23 9.58
CA THR A 235 21.25 -23.92 9.08
C THR A 235 20.13 -23.34 9.98
N SER A 236 20.11 -22.02 10.12
CA SER A 236 19.04 -21.30 10.79
C SER A 236 17.94 -20.88 9.81
N SER A 237 16.72 -20.67 10.32
CA SER A 237 15.63 -20.11 9.52
C SER A 237 15.99 -18.77 8.86
N ASP A 238 16.79 -17.95 9.55
CA ASP A 238 17.33 -16.69 9.02
C ASP A 238 18.24 -16.91 7.79
N GLU A 239 19.11 -17.93 7.83
CA GLU A 239 20.00 -18.28 6.71
C GLU A 239 19.22 -18.88 5.52
N ILE A 240 18.14 -19.62 5.77
CA ILE A 240 17.22 -20.08 4.70
C ILE A 240 16.59 -18.88 4.00
N LEU A 241 16.18 -17.86 4.74
CA LEU A 241 15.63 -16.63 4.18
C LEU A 241 16.68 -15.82 3.41
N ASP A 242 17.92 -15.77 3.90
CA ASP A 242 19.04 -15.15 3.18
C ASP A 242 19.35 -15.89 1.86
N SER A 243 19.27 -17.22 1.86
CA SER A 243 19.39 -18.05 0.65
C SER A 243 18.26 -17.76 -0.34
N TYR A 244 17.03 -17.61 0.15
CA TYR A 244 15.89 -17.28 -0.72
C TYR A 244 16.06 -15.92 -1.39
N ILE A 245 16.42 -14.90 -0.62
CA ILE A 245 16.70 -13.56 -1.17
C ILE A 245 17.83 -13.61 -2.20
N SER A 246 18.86 -14.42 -1.93
CA SER A 246 20.00 -14.58 -2.83
C SER A 246 19.64 -15.33 -4.11
N SER A 247 18.66 -16.24 -4.08
CA SER A 247 18.27 -17.04 -5.25
C SER A 247 17.71 -16.19 -6.40
N PHE A 248 17.06 -15.05 -6.10
CA PHE A 248 16.65 -14.07 -7.12
C PHE A 248 17.82 -13.37 -7.81
N ARG A 249 18.97 -13.30 -7.15
CA ARG A 249 20.17 -12.58 -7.61
C ARG A 249 21.22 -13.51 -8.23
N VAL A 250 20.95 -14.81 -8.29
CA VAL A 250 21.84 -15.76 -8.97
C VAL A 250 21.83 -15.42 -10.45
N LYS A 251 23.02 -15.16 -11.01
CA LYS A 251 23.17 -14.84 -12.42
C LYS A 251 22.76 -16.05 -13.26
N ILE A 252 21.89 -15.83 -14.24
CA ILE A 252 21.56 -16.84 -15.26
C ILE A 252 22.69 -16.78 -16.28
N ASP A 253 23.73 -17.60 -16.09
CA ASP A 253 24.94 -17.55 -16.94
C ASP A 253 24.73 -18.16 -18.34
N GLU A 254 23.73 -19.03 -18.49
CA GLU A 254 23.42 -19.67 -19.77
C GLU A 254 22.32 -18.91 -20.51
N ARG A 255 22.73 -18.15 -21.52
CA ARG A 255 21.81 -17.52 -22.47
C ARG A 255 21.14 -18.60 -23.33
N PRO A 256 19.80 -18.70 -23.36
CA PRO A 256 19.13 -19.75 -24.12
C PRO A 256 19.30 -19.54 -25.63
N HIS A 257 19.30 -20.62 -26.40
CA HIS A 257 19.49 -20.55 -27.84
C HIS A 257 18.18 -20.18 -28.56
N LEU A 258 18.22 -19.11 -29.36
CA LEU A 258 17.10 -18.69 -30.20
C LEU A 258 17.27 -19.18 -31.64
N GLY A 259 16.19 -19.73 -32.21
CA GLY A 259 16.09 -20.00 -33.64
C GLY A 259 15.97 -18.71 -34.46
N SER A 260 16.03 -18.82 -35.79
CA SER A 260 15.96 -17.63 -36.67
C SER A 260 14.64 -16.86 -36.55
N GLU A 261 13.50 -17.56 -36.39
CA GLU A 261 12.20 -16.92 -36.21
C GLU A 261 12.08 -16.21 -34.85
N ASP A 262 12.60 -16.83 -33.79
CA ASP A 262 12.62 -16.25 -32.44
C ASP A 262 13.51 -15.01 -32.38
N LEU A 263 14.63 -14.98 -33.10
CA LEU A 263 15.50 -13.79 -33.18
C LEU A 263 14.75 -12.58 -33.76
N GLU A 264 13.98 -12.76 -34.84
CA GLU A 264 13.17 -11.67 -35.40
C GLU A 264 12.05 -11.24 -34.44
N PHE A 265 11.47 -12.17 -33.69
CA PHE A 265 10.44 -11.85 -32.70
C PHE A 265 11.02 -11.09 -31.51
N ARG A 266 12.18 -11.51 -31.03
CA ARG A 266 12.94 -10.88 -29.96
C ARG A 266 13.31 -9.44 -30.27
N ASP A 267 13.76 -9.14 -31.49
CA ASP A 267 14.07 -7.76 -31.89
C ASP A 267 12.82 -6.87 -31.84
N ARG A 268 11.66 -7.37 -32.32
CA ARG A 268 10.38 -6.66 -32.21
C ARG A 268 9.94 -6.47 -30.75
N LEU A 269 10.17 -7.47 -29.90
CA LEU A 269 9.90 -7.37 -28.46
C LEU A 269 10.77 -6.29 -27.80
N GLY A 270 12.05 -6.21 -28.17
CA GLY A 270 12.95 -5.16 -27.71
C GLY A 270 12.47 -3.75 -28.10
N GLU A 271 12.07 -3.55 -29.36
CA GLU A 271 11.45 -2.30 -29.82
C GLU A 271 10.15 -1.98 -29.08
N LEU A 272 9.32 -2.99 -28.80
CA LEU A 272 8.09 -2.83 -28.05
C LEU A 272 8.36 -2.36 -26.62
N ILE A 273 9.30 -2.97 -25.91
CA ILE A 273 9.67 -2.59 -24.54
C ILE A 273 10.25 -1.18 -24.49
N ILE A 274 10.98 -0.74 -25.52
CA ILE A 274 11.46 0.66 -25.57
C ILE A 274 10.30 1.66 -25.61
N ASN A 275 9.23 1.33 -26.33
CA ASN A 275 8.06 2.20 -26.49
C ASN A 275 7.01 2.04 -25.37
N GLU A 276 6.89 0.85 -24.80
CA GLU A 276 5.93 0.47 -23.75
C GLU A 276 6.67 -0.32 -22.65
N PRO A 277 7.55 0.34 -21.87
CA PRO A 277 8.46 -0.35 -20.94
C PRO A 277 7.74 -0.99 -19.75
N ASP A 278 6.49 -0.62 -19.49
CA ASP A 278 5.65 -1.28 -18.50
C ASP A 278 5.36 -2.74 -18.84
N LYS A 279 5.43 -3.12 -20.13
CA LYS A 279 5.27 -4.52 -20.56
C LYS A 279 6.37 -5.43 -20.02
N LEU A 280 7.53 -4.89 -19.67
CA LEU A 280 8.61 -5.68 -19.06
C LEU A 280 8.18 -6.28 -17.71
N PHE A 281 7.32 -5.60 -16.96
CA PHE A 281 6.94 -6.03 -15.62
C PHE A 281 5.92 -7.17 -15.61
N GLY A 282 5.19 -7.40 -16.71
CA GLY A 282 4.15 -8.42 -16.78
C GLY A 282 3.21 -8.36 -15.57
N GLU A 283 3.07 -9.47 -14.85
CA GLU A 283 2.24 -9.59 -13.64
C GLU A 283 2.73 -8.73 -12.46
N ARG A 284 4.00 -8.32 -12.45
CA ARG A 284 4.61 -7.51 -11.39
C ARG A 284 4.29 -6.02 -11.49
N ARG A 285 3.63 -5.57 -12.57
CA ARG A 285 3.26 -4.16 -12.75
C ARG A 285 2.41 -3.64 -11.60
N ASP A 286 1.37 -4.39 -11.23
CA ASP A 286 0.43 -3.97 -10.17
C ASP A 286 1.13 -3.87 -8.81
N ASP A 287 2.12 -4.74 -8.56
CA ASP A 287 2.94 -4.66 -7.36
C ASP A 287 3.77 -3.38 -7.34
N LEU A 288 4.49 -3.09 -8.43
CA LEU A 288 5.29 -1.88 -8.58
C LEU A 288 4.44 -0.63 -8.36
N GLU A 289 3.29 -0.53 -9.03
CA GLU A 289 2.37 0.59 -8.86
C GLU A 289 1.85 0.68 -7.41
N GLY A 290 1.51 -0.45 -6.80
CA GLY A 290 1.11 -0.54 -5.40
C GLY A 290 2.18 0.00 -4.45
N PHE A 291 3.44 -0.37 -4.66
CA PHE A 291 4.57 0.11 -3.86
C PHE A 291 4.78 1.63 -4.01
N LEU A 292 4.73 2.14 -5.24
CA LEU A 292 4.89 3.57 -5.54
C LEU A 292 3.75 4.42 -4.95
N ARG A 293 2.51 3.91 -5.01
CA ARG A 293 1.35 4.53 -4.37
C ARG A 293 1.49 4.56 -2.85
N GLY A 294 1.87 3.42 -2.27
CA GLY A 294 2.12 3.26 -0.84
C GLY A 294 1.10 3.98 0.04
N SER A 295 1.58 4.91 0.86
CA SER A 295 0.76 5.70 1.78
C SER A 295 0.45 7.13 1.25
N SER A 296 0.46 7.34 -0.06
CA SER A 296 0.09 8.62 -0.67
C SER A 296 -1.28 9.13 -0.20
N LEU A 297 -1.38 10.43 0.06
CA LEU A 297 -2.63 11.13 0.35
C LEU A 297 -3.47 11.38 -0.92
N ARG A 298 -2.81 11.32 -2.07
CA ARG A 298 -3.36 11.55 -3.40
C ARG A 298 -3.41 10.27 -4.19
N GLU A 299 -4.37 10.18 -5.09
CA GLU A 299 -4.33 9.14 -6.11
C GLU A 299 -3.15 9.44 -7.05
N LEU A 300 -2.34 8.42 -7.34
CA LEU A 300 -1.23 8.54 -8.28
C LEU A 300 -1.65 7.93 -9.61
N ARG A 301 -1.46 8.62 -10.72
CA ARG A 301 -1.60 8.05 -12.07
C ARG A 301 -0.19 7.78 -12.57
N ILE A 302 0.17 6.51 -12.70
CA ILE A 302 1.52 6.09 -13.04
C ILE A 302 1.54 5.74 -14.53
N GLY A 303 2.36 6.47 -15.27
CA GLY A 303 2.67 6.23 -16.67
C GLY A 303 4.15 5.86 -16.79
N TYR A 304 4.51 5.20 -17.88
CA TYR A 304 5.86 4.68 -18.08
C TYR A 304 6.42 5.17 -19.40
N ALA A 305 7.71 5.47 -19.42
CA ALA A 305 8.44 5.76 -20.64
C ALA A 305 9.89 5.32 -20.48
N SER A 306 10.64 5.23 -21.57
CA SER A 306 12.05 4.85 -21.51
C SER A 306 12.95 6.08 -21.65
N THR A 307 14.20 5.96 -21.23
CA THR A 307 15.19 7.04 -21.47
C THR A 307 15.52 7.26 -22.95
N LEU A 308 15.21 6.30 -23.83
CA LEU A 308 15.31 6.44 -25.28
C LEU A 308 14.12 7.20 -25.89
N ASN A 309 12.94 7.05 -25.30
CA ASN A 309 11.73 7.77 -25.68
C ASN A 309 11.06 8.37 -24.44
N PRO A 310 11.62 9.47 -23.87
CA PRO A 310 11.16 10.02 -22.59
C PRO A 310 9.99 11.00 -22.73
N GLU A 311 9.45 11.17 -23.95
CA GLU A 311 8.36 12.10 -24.20
C GLU A 311 7.07 11.60 -23.53
N VAL A 312 6.48 12.46 -22.69
CA VAL A 312 5.26 12.17 -21.93
C VAL A 312 4.35 13.39 -22.02
N SER A 313 3.07 13.17 -22.35
CA SER A 313 2.03 14.18 -22.31
C SER A 313 1.20 14.06 -21.03
N ALA A 314 0.75 15.19 -20.49
CA ALA A 314 -0.20 15.18 -19.37
C ALA A 314 -1.54 14.52 -19.74
N ASP A 315 -1.91 14.57 -21.03
CA ASP A 315 -3.16 13.98 -21.53
C ASP A 315 -3.14 12.44 -21.52
N ASP A 316 -1.96 11.82 -21.46
CA ASP A 316 -1.78 10.36 -21.51
C ASP A 316 -2.29 9.65 -20.24
N PHE A 317 -2.40 10.36 -19.12
CA PHE A 317 -2.68 9.77 -17.82
C PHE A 317 -4.18 9.57 -17.52
N HIS A 318 -5.07 10.14 -18.33
CA HIS A 318 -6.53 10.07 -18.16
C HIS A 318 -6.99 10.25 -16.69
N GLY A 319 -6.43 11.23 -15.98
CA GLY A 319 -6.63 11.45 -14.54
C GLY A 319 -7.61 12.58 -14.19
N ARG A 320 -8.03 12.64 -12.92
CA ARG A 320 -8.77 13.80 -12.39
C ARG A 320 -7.80 14.94 -12.12
N GLY A 321 -8.29 16.18 -12.10
CA GLY A 321 -7.44 17.35 -11.79
C GLY A 321 -6.77 17.30 -10.42
N SER A 322 -7.29 16.47 -9.52
CA SER A 322 -6.80 16.31 -8.14
C SER A 322 -5.82 15.14 -7.96
N ASP A 323 -5.59 14.36 -9.03
CA ASP A 323 -4.64 13.25 -9.07
C ASP A 323 -3.22 13.81 -9.25
N ILE A 324 -2.21 13.05 -8.82
CA ILE A 324 -0.81 13.36 -9.14
C ILE A 324 -0.39 12.45 -10.29
N LEU A 325 0.04 13.05 -11.39
CA LEU A 325 0.53 12.34 -12.56
C LEU A 325 2.02 12.05 -12.35
N VAL A 326 2.42 10.78 -12.45
CA VAL A 326 3.78 10.30 -12.20
C VAL A 326 4.28 9.56 -13.43
N ALA A 327 5.25 10.12 -14.13
CA ALA A 327 5.93 9.46 -15.23
C ALA A 327 7.17 8.73 -14.72
N LEU A 328 7.15 7.40 -14.70
CA LEU A 328 8.32 6.59 -14.37
C LEU A 328 9.16 6.39 -15.64
N ILE A 329 10.29 7.07 -15.71
CA ILE A 329 11.18 7.05 -16.86
C ILE A 329 12.30 6.05 -16.62
N LEU A 330 12.23 4.92 -17.33
CA LEU A 330 13.07 3.75 -17.08
C LEU A 330 14.30 3.73 -17.98
N ARG A 331 15.45 3.52 -17.36
CA ARG A 331 16.69 3.11 -18.02
C ARG A 331 16.81 1.60 -17.82
N THR A 332 16.19 0.82 -18.69
CA THR A 332 16.05 -0.63 -18.46
C THR A 332 17.39 -1.35 -18.40
N HIS A 333 18.37 -0.90 -19.17
CA HIS A 333 19.74 -1.41 -19.12
C HIS A 333 20.80 -0.31 -19.23
N GLU A 334 22.03 -0.61 -18.78
CA GLU A 334 23.16 0.33 -18.73
C GLU A 334 23.54 0.94 -20.09
N GLY A 335 23.18 0.30 -21.20
CA GLY A 335 23.44 0.79 -22.55
C GLY A 335 22.54 1.96 -22.98
N MET A 336 21.43 2.19 -22.28
CA MET A 336 20.54 3.32 -22.55
C MET A 336 21.12 4.65 -22.03
N PRO A 337 20.77 5.78 -22.68
CA PRO A 337 21.28 7.09 -22.30
C PRO A 337 20.84 7.51 -20.90
N ALA A 338 21.56 8.47 -20.33
CA ALA A 338 21.15 9.11 -19.08
C ALA A 338 19.81 9.87 -19.27
N PRO A 339 19.00 9.99 -18.21
CA PRO A 339 17.73 10.70 -18.29
C PRO A 339 17.92 12.20 -18.53
N THR A 340 16.97 12.81 -19.25
CA THR A 340 16.86 14.27 -19.35
C THR A 340 15.85 14.76 -18.32
N LEU A 341 16.28 15.63 -17.40
CA LEU A 341 15.44 16.17 -16.32
C LEU A 341 14.58 17.32 -16.84
N GLN A 342 13.54 16.96 -17.60
CA GLN A 342 12.53 17.86 -18.12
C GLN A 342 11.19 17.12 -18.21
N GLY A 343 10.10 17.86 -18.34
CA GLY A 343 8.77 17.29 -18.44
C GLY A 343 7.70 18.38 -18.49
N PRO A 344 6.45 17.99 -18.78
CA PRO A 344 5.32 18.93 -18.80
C PRO A 344 4.97 19.43 -17.40
N ASP A 345 4.23 20.55 -17.35
CA ASP A 345 3.75 21.11 -16.10
C ASP A 345 2.84 20.12 -15.36
N ASN A 346 3.02 20.05 -14.04
CA ASN A 346 2.26 19.24 -13.09
C ASN A 346 2.34 17.72 -13.30
N VAL A 347 3.32 17.24 -14.09
CA VAL A 347 3.70 15.82 -14.15
C VAL A 347 5.00 15.63 -13.40
N LEU A 348 4.98 14.73 -12.41
CA LEU A 348 6.17 14.34 -11.66
C LEU A 348 6.95 13.31 -12.48
N MET A 349 8.06 13.73 -13.06
CA MET A 349 8.98 12.86 -13.77
C MET A 349 9.90 12.18 -12.74
N VAL A 350 9.94 10.85 -12.71
CA VAL A 350 10.72 10.04 -11.76
C VAL A 350 11.68 9.16 -12.54
N PHE A 351 12.96 9.21 -12.19
CA PHE A 351 14.05 8.51 -12.87
C PHE A 351 14.81 7.64 -11.87
N PRO A 352 14.44 6.36 -11.71
CA PRO A 352 15.17 5.43 -10.85
C PRO A 352 16.63 5.28 -11.29
N ASP A 353 17.55 5.10 -10.34
CA ASP A 353 18.97 4.92 -10.63
C ASP A 353 19.29 3.49 -11.12
N ALA A 354 18.46 2.50 -10.77
CA ALA A 354 18.70 1.11 -11.15
C ALA A 354 18.48 0.85 -12.65
N SER A 355 19.38 0.08 -13.22
CA SER A 355 19.32 -0.45 -14.58
C SER A 355 19.95 -1.85 -14.59
N MET A 356 19.45 -2.76 -15.43
CA MET A 356 20.09 -4.07 -15.62
C MET A 356 21.45 -3.91 -16.31
N ALA A 357 22.37 -4.85 -16.09
CA ALA A 357 23.51 -4.98 -16.98
C ALA A 357 23.01 -5.29 -18.40
N ALA A 358 23.73 -4.81 -19.42
CA ALA A 358 23.31 -5.03 -20.81
C ALA A 358 23.18 -6.52 -21.15
N GLU A 359 24.07 -7.37 -20.63
CA GLU A 359 24.03 -8.82 -20.83
C GLU A 359 22.78 -9.46 -20.19
N ASP A 360 22.44 -9.08 -18.96
CA ASP A 360 21.26 -9.60 -18.26
C ASP A 360 19.96 -9.19 -18.96
N TYR A 361 19.90 -7.97 -19.49
CA TYR A 361 18.75 -7.53 -20.29
C TYR A 361 18.59 -8.37 -21.57
N GLU A 362 19.69 -8.70 -22.24
CA GLU A 362 19.66 -9.55 -23.43
C GLU A 362 19.19 -10.97 -23.11
N ILE A 363 19.63 -11.53 -21.98
CA ILE A 363 19.18 -12.85 -21.48
C ILE A 363 17.69 -12.81 -21.13
N LEU A 364 17.22 -11.76 -20.45
CA LEU A 364 15.82 -11.56 -20.14
C LEU A 364 14.97 -11.55 -21.41
N LEU A 365 15.36 -10.77 -22.43
CA LEU A 365 14.65 -10.72 -23.70
C LEU A 365 14.55 -12.09 -24.36
N ASP A 366 15.60 -12.91 -24.29
CA ASP A 366 15.58 -14.26 -24.86
C ASP A 366 14.60 -15.18 -24.11
N HIS A 367 14.63 -15.17 -22.77
CA HIS A 367 13.68 -15.94 -21.97
C HIS A 367 12.24 -15.47 -22.19
N MET A 368 11.98 -14.16 -22.26
CA MET A 368 10.65 -13.62 -22.58
C MET A 368 10.19 -14.03 -23.99
N THR A 369 11.10 -14.05 -24.96
CA THR A 369 10.82 -14.48 -26.33
C THR A 369 10.38 -15.94 -26.34
N LEU A 370 11.15 -16.83 -25.70
CA LEU A 370 10.84 -18.25 -25.63
C LEU A 370 9.61 -18.55 -24.77
N ALA A 371 9.36 -17.79 -23.70
CA ALA A 371 8.14 -17.92 -22.90
C ALA A 371 6.87 -17.58 -23.70
N LEU A 372 6.99 -16.78 -24.77
CA LEU A 372 5.88 -16.43 -25.65
C LEU A 372 5.76 -17.36 -26.87
N SER A 373 6.85 -18.02 -27.27
CA SER A 373 6.86 -18.92 -28.45
C SER A 373 6.85 -20.41 -28.11
N SER A 374 7.17 -20.80 -26.87
CA SER A 374 7.21 -22.17 -26.38
C SER A 374 6.24 -22.42 -25.22
N ASP A 375 5.85 -23.68 -25.03
CA ASP A 375 5.05 -24.12 -23.87
C ASP A 375 5.93 -24.53 -22.67
N ASP A 376 7.24 -24.20 -22.68
CA ASP A 376 8.17 -24.57 -21.62
C ASP A 376 8.14 -23.53 -20.47
N PRO A 377 7.67 -23.91 -19.27
CA PRO A 377 7.57 -22.99 -18.14
C PRO A 377 8.93 -22.52 -17.60
N GLU A 378 10.04 -23.21 -17.91
CA GLU A 378 11.38 -22.80 -17.44
C GLU A 378 11.73 -21.39 -17.91
N HIS A 379 11.31 -21.01 -19.12
CA HIS A 379 11.59 -19.68 -19.65
C HIS A 379 10.74 -18.59 -19.00
N SER A 380 9.45 -18.86 -18.72
CA SER A 380 8.60 -17.91 -17.99
C SER A 380 9.08 -17.73 -16.56
N ASP A 381 9.51 -18.81 -15.89
CA ASP A 381 10.01 -18.76 -14.52
C ASP A 381 11.32 -17.98 -14.42
N ALA A 382 12.25 -18.22 -15.37
CA ALA A 382 13.51 -17.47 -15.45
C ALA A 382 13.26 -15.97 -15.69
N ALA A 383 12.43 -15.61 -16.68
CA ALA A 383 12.08 -14.22 -16.95
C ALA A 383 11.39 -13.56 -15.75
N GLY A 384 10.44 -14.26 -15.12
CA GLY A 384 9.74 -13.80 -13.92
C GLY A 384 10.69 -13.50 -12.77
N ARG A 385 11.63 -14.41 -12.47
CA ARG A 385 12.65 -14.20 -11.42
C ARG A 385 13.55 -13.00 -11.70
N MET A 386 14.00 -12.82 -12.94
CA MET A 386 14.82 -11.67 -13.33
C MET A 386 14.05 -10.34 -13.18
N VAL A 387 12.79 -10.31 -13.59
CA VAL A 387 11.90 -9.15 -13.39
C VAL A 387 11.68 -8.89 -11.90
N SER A 388 11.45 -9.92 -11.10
CA SER A 388 11.29 -9.80 -9.65
C SER A 388 12.52 -9.23 -8.96
N ALA A 389 13.72 -9.71 -9.32
CA ALA A 389 14.97 -9.17 -8.83
C ALA A 389 15.14 -7.69 -9.21
N TRP A 390 14.85 -7.34 -10.46
CA TRP A 390 14.98 -5.96 -10.94
C TRP A 390 13.96 -5.01 -10.31
N VAL A 391 12.71 -5.44 -10.09
CA VAL A 391 11.74 -4.66 -9.31
C VAL A 391 12.27 -4.42 -7.89
N GLY A 392 12.85 -5.44 -7.25
CA GLY A 392 13.53 -5.28 -5.96
C GLY A 392 14.62 -4.20 -5.99
N ASP A 393 15.51 -4.26 -6.98
CA ASP A 393 16.60 -3.30 -7.15
C ASP A 393 16.09 -1.89 -7.50
N LEU A 394 15.08 -1.77 -8.37
CA LEU A 394 14.38 -0.51 -8.68
C LEU A 394 13.84 0.15 -7.41
N MET A 395 13.08 -0.60 -6.60
CA MET A 395 12.47 -0.07 -5.39
C MET A 395 13.52 0.35 -4.35
N ALA A 396 14.62 -0.40 -4.23
CA ALA A 396 15.72 -0.10 -3.31
C ALA A 396 16.65 1.02 -3.81
N SER A 397 16.67 1.31 -5.11
CA SER A 397 17.53 2.32 -5.71
C SER A 397 17.12 3.75 -5.36
N GLY A 398 18.08 4.66 -5.39
CA GLY A 398 17.78 6.09 -5.42
C GLY A 398 17.08 6.49 -6.72
N PHE A 399 16.62 7.73 -6.78
CA PHE A 399 15.99 8.25 -7.99
C PHE A 399 16.19 9.76 -8.10
N GLN A 400 16.24 10.26 -9.32
CA GLN A 400 16.09 11.69 -9.61
C GLN A 400 14.62 12.00 -9.89
N TRP A 401 14.23 13.25 -9.66
CA TRP A 401 12.91 13.72 -10.04
C TRP A 401 12.96 15.10 -10.67
N TYR A 402 11.98 15.40 -11.53
CA TYR A 402 11.72 16.72 -12.09
C TYR A 402 10.24 17.06 -11.98
N LEU A 403 9.93 18.30 -11.58
CA LEU A 403 8.57 18.82 -11.46
C LEU A 403 8.57 20.35 -11.56
N ASN A 404 7.78 20.90 -12.49
CA ASN A 404 7.54 22.36 -12.61
C ASN A 404 8.83 23.21 -12.66
N GLY A 405 9.83 22.77 -13.43
CA GLY A 405 11.11 23.47 -13.58
C GLY A 405 12.12 23.22 -12.45
N GLU A 406 11.74 22.44 -11.44
CA GLU A 406 12.61 22.07 -10.33
C GLU A 406 12.99 20.60 -10.41
N SER A 407 14.15 20.25 -9.83
CA SER A 407 14.61 18.87 -9.76
C SER A 407 15.28 18.56 -8.43
N GLY A 408 15.37 17.27 -8.10
CA GLY A 408 16.02 16.80 -6.90
C GLY A 408 16.28 15.30 -6.93
N ARG A 409 16.55 14.74 -5.76
CA ARG A 409 16.88 13.32 -5.59
C ARG A 409 16.14 12.73 -4.39
N GLY A 410 15.75 11.46 -4.48
CA GLY A 410 15.33 10.64 -3.36
C GLY A 410 16.30 9.47 -3.15
N ASP A 411 16.40 9.00 -1.91
CA ASP A 411 17.38 7.97 -1.53
C ASP A 411 16.95 6.55 -1.91
N ARG A 412 15.64 6.27 -1.84
CA ARG A 412 15.04 4.96 -2.16
C ARG A 412 13.69 5.15 -2.82
N LEU A 413 13.43 4.50 -3.94
CA LEU A 413 12.21 4.68 -4.74
C LEU A 413 10.94 4.30 -3.97
N TYR A 414 10.98 3.31 -3.08
CA TYR A 414 9.84 3.00 -2.20
C TYR A 414 9.50 4.12 -1.20
N GLY A 415 10.36 5.13 -1.06
CA GLY A 415 10.10 6.36 -0.33
C GLY A 415 9.40 7.45 -1.14
N LEU A 416 9.09 7.22 -2.43
CA LEU A 416 8.49 8.23 -3.32
C LEU A 416 7.17 8.79 -2.76
N SER A 417 6.27 7.93 -2.28
CA SER A 417 4.97 8.39 -1.74
C SER A 417 5.14 9.34 -0.55
N GLU A 418 6.16 9.14 0.29
CA GLU A 418 6.48 10.05 1.40
C GLU A 418 7.06 11.37 0.90
N LEU A 419 7.96 11.34 -0.08
CA LEU A 419 8.49 12.56 -0.70
C LEU A 419 7.36 13.39 -1.35
N ILE A 420 6.42 12.71 -2.01
CA ILE A 420 5.21 13.34 -2.56
C ILE A 420 4.41 14.02 -1.45
N ASN A 421 4.06 13.30 -0.39
CA ASN A 421 3.23 13.82 0.71
C ASN A 421 3.89 14.96 1.48
N SER A 422 5.20 14.85 1.72
CA SER A 422 5.95 15.79 2.54
C SER A 422 6.30 17.05 1.77
N GLU A 423 6.53 16.96 0.46
CA GLU A 423 7.11 18.02 -0.35
C GLU A 423 6.43 18.23 -1.71
N LEU A 424 6.48 17.24 -2.61
CA LEU A 424 6.25 17.49 -4.04
C LEU A 424 4.79 17.83 -4.37
N SER A 425 3.84 17.27 -3.64
CA SER A 425 2.42 17.56 -3.85
C SER A 425 2.13 19.06 -3.69
N ARG A 426 2.80 19.74 -2.74
CA ARG A 426 2.63 21.17 -2.47
C ARG A 426 3.15 22.06 -3.60
N ARG A 427 4.02 21.53 -4.47
CA ARG A 427 4.53 22.23 -5.67
C ARG A 427 3.49 22.23 -6.80
N ILE A 428 2.66 21.18 -6.86
CA ILE A 428 1.53 21.07 -7.79
C ILE A 428 0.34 21.87 -7.23
N PHE A 429 -0.01 21.62 -5.97
CA PHE A 429 -1.17 22.19 -5.30
C PHE A 429 -0.78 23.31 -4.32
N HIS A 430 0.00 24.29 -4.80
CA HIS A 430 0.57 25.36 -3.95
C HIS A 430 -0.48 26.30 -3.34
N SER A 431 -1.71 26.30 -3.86
CA SER A 431 -2.88 27.00 -3.32
C SER A 431 -3.92 26.04 -2.72
N GLY A 432 -3.56 24.76 -2.58
CA GLY A 432 -4.41 23.70 -2.06
C GLY A 432 -4.28 23.45 -0.56
N PRO A 433 -5.13 22.56 -0.01
CA PRO A 433 -5.15 22.24 1.42
C PRO A 433 -3.87 21.61 1.96
N GLU A 434 -3.02 21.06 1.12
CA GLU A 434 -1.74 20.41 1.51
C GLU A 434 -0.78 21.35 2.24
N ASN A 435 -0.97 22.66 2.05
CA ASN A 435 -0.24 23.71 2.74
C ASN A 435 -0.71 23.93 4.19
N LEU A 436 -1.64 23.10 4.68
CA LEU A 436 -2.08 23.05 6.08
C LEU A 436 -1.45 21.80 6.74
N PRO A 437 -0.36 21.93 7.53
CA PRO A 437 0.39 20.78 8.01
C PRO A 437 -0.45 19.77 8.82
N VAL A 438 -1.38 20.27 9.64
CA VAL A 438 -2.14 19.43 10.57
C VAL A 438 -3.09 18.47 9.83
N ILE A 439 -3.65 18.86 8.69
CA ILE A 439 -4.58 17.99 7.95
C ILE A 439 -3.86 16.88 7.17
N ARG A 440 -2.54 17.00 6.91
CA ARG A 440 -1.74 15.91 6.31
C ARG A 440 -1.46 14.77 7.29
N GLY A 441 -1.50 15.06 8.60
CA GLY A 441 -1.21 14.08 9.65
C GLY A 441 -2.28 13.00 9.86
N ASN A 442 -3.34 12.97 9.06
CA ASN A 442 -4.33 11.89 9.11
C ASN A 442 -4.91 11.60 7.72
N ARG A 443 -4.47 10.49 7.11
CA ARG A 443 -4.89 10.08 5.76
C ARG A 443 -6.39 9.87 5.61
N ASN A 444 -7.14 9.63 6.69
CA ASN A 444 -8.60 9.45 6.60
C ASN A 444 -9.35 10.73 6.19
N LEU A 445 -8.73 11.90 6.29
CA LEU A 445 -9.29 13.15 5.77
C LEU A 445 -9.26 13.23 4.24
N TRP A 446 -8.35 12.47 3.62
CA TRP A 446 -8.03 12.49 2.19
C TRP A 446 -8.72 11.37 1.40
N LYS A 447 -9.56 10.58 2.07
CA LYS A 447 -10.33 9.50 1.45
C LYS A 447 -11.59 10.08 0.83
N THR A 448 -11.89 9.71 -0.41
CA THR A 448 -13.14 10.06 -1.07
C THR A 448 -14.31 9.37 -0.39
N GLY A 449 -15.42 10.08 -0.22
CA GLY A 449 -16.62 9.52 0.39
C GLY A 449 -17.71 10.57 0.58
N ASN A 450 -18.85 10.15 1.12
CA ASN A 450 -19.93 11.07 1.44
C ASN A 450 -19.82 11.57 2.88
N TYR A 451 -19.77 12.90 3.06
CA TYR A 451 -19.58 13.55 4.34
C TYR A 451 -20.69 14.57 4.67
N PRO A 452 -21.96 14.16 4.83
CA PRO A 452 -23.08 15.08 5.04
C PRO A 452 -22.94 15.89 6.33
N LYS A 453 -22.33 15.30 7.37
CA LYS A 453 -22.09 15.98 8.65
C LYS A 453 -21.12 17.16 8.51
N VAL A 454 -20.18 17.10 7.56
CA VAL A 454 -19.21 18.19 7.34
C VAL A 454 -19.91 19.45 6.88
N PHE A 455 -20.93 19.34 6.02
CA PHE A 455 -21.75 20.49 5.63
C PHE A 455 -22.38 21.18 6.85
N GLU A 456 -23.01 20.41 7.75
CA GLU A 456 -23.63 20.95 8.98
C GLU A 456 -22.64 21.61 9.93
N ILE A 457 -21.38 21.19 9.91
CA ILE A 457 -20.31 21.78 10.70
C ILE A 457 -19.92 23.14 10.12
N PHE A 458 -19.66 23.19 8.82
CA PHE A 458 -19.20 24.41 8.16
C PHE A 458 -20.33 25.42 7.90
N PHE A 459 -21.60 25.01 7.97
CA PHE A 459 -22.78 25.89 8.01
C PHE A 459 -23.21 26.28 9.44
N SER A 460 -22.34 26.10 10.44
CA SER A 460 -22.63 26.59 11.80
C SER A 460 -22.92 28.10 11.81
N GLU A 461 -23.75 28.52 12.77
CA GLU A 461 -24.16 29.91 12.92
C GLU A 461 -22.97 30.80 13.27
N ASN A 462 -22.11 30.32 14.18
CA ASN A 462 -20.99 31.06 14.73
C ASN A 462 -19.81 30.15 15.08
N LEU A 463 -18.69 30.77 15.44
CA LEU A 463 -17.44 30.09 15.76
C LEU A 463 -17.53 29.19 17.00
N GLU A 464 -18.34 29.55 17.99
CA GLU A 464 -18.52 28.73 19.21
C GLU A 464 -19.24 27.41 18.90
N GLU A 465 -20.28 27.45 18.07
CA GLU A 465 -20.95 26.24 17.60
C GLU A 465 -20.01 25.36 16.76
N PHE A 466 -19.22 25.98 15.87
CA PHE A 466 -18.22 25.27 15.07
C PHE A 466 -17.19 24.55 15.95
N LYS A 467 -16.66 25.22 16.98
CA LYS A 467 -15.72 24.63 17.96
C LYS A 467 -16.33 23.44 18.68
N LYS A 468 -17.59 23.56 19.13
CA LYS A 468 -18.29 22.47 19.82
C LYS A 468 -18.43 21.23 18.93
N LYS A 469 -18.73 21.42 17.64
CA LYS A 469 -18.88 20.31 16.67
C LYS A 469 -17.55 19.70 16.22
N THR A 470 -16.43 20.41 16.41
CA THR A 470 -15.08 19.98 15.97
C THR A 470 -14.14 19.63 17.13
N GLY A 471 -14.65 19.47 18.36
CA GLY A 471 -13.81 19.28 19.54
C GLY A 471 -13.10 17.92 19.69
N SER A 472 -13.44 16.90 18.88
CA SER A 472 -12.94 15.53 19.10
C SER A 472 -12.82 14.71 17.81
N GLY A 473 -12.13 13.56 17.93
CA GLY A 473 -12.02 12.56 16.86
C GLY A 473 -11.33 13.09 15.60
N LEU A 474 -11.84 12.68 14.43
CA LEU A 474 -11.39 13.15 13.13
C LEU A 474 -11.80 14.61 12.87
N LEU A 475 -12.90 15.06 13.48
CA LEU A 475 -13.45 16.41 13.27
C LEU A 475 -12.57 17.53 13.85
N ARG A 476 -11.68 17.21 14.80
CA ARG A 476 -10.67 18.18 15.27
C ARG A 476 -9.69 18.58 14.18
N PHE A 477 -9.42 17.69 13.23
CA PHE A 477 -8.46 17.98 12.17
C PHE A 477 -9.06 18.94 11.14
N ILE A 478 -10.32 18.76 10.74
CA ILE A 478 -11.00 19.69 9.81
C ILE A 478 -11.17 21.10 10.40
N ALA A 479 -11.14 21.27 11.73
CA ALA A 479 -11.10 22.60 12.33
C ALA A 479 -9.89 23.42 11.90
N HIS A 480 -8.77 22.77 11.57
CA HIS A 480 -7.57 23.44 11.09
C HIS A 480 -7.69 24.02 9.69
N ILE A 481 -8.76 23.71 8.96
CA ILE A 481 -9.09 24.36 7.68
C ILE A 481 -9.40 25.85 7.89
N LEU A 482 -9.83 26.26 9.10
CA LEU A 482 -10.08 27.66 9.44
C LEU A 482 -9.04 28.22 10.42
N ARG A 483 -7.83 27.64 10.44
CA ARG A 483 -6.73 28.12 11.30
C ARG A 483 -5.50 28.49 10.49
N GLY A 484 -4.89 29.61 10.86
CA GLY A 484 -3.64 30.06 10.27
C GLY A 484 -2.45 29.24 10.75
N PRO A 485 -1.25 29.51 10.20
CA PRO A 485 -0.02 28.80 10.58
C PRO A 485 0.30 28.87 12.08
N GLY A 486 -0.04 29.98 12.75
CA GLY A 486 0.12 30.16 14.20
C GLY A 486 -0.92 29.44 15.07
N GLY A 487 -1.91 28.79 14.45
CA GLY A 487 -3.01 28.11 15.15
C GLY A 487 -4.22 28.99 15.47
N ASP A 488 -4.12 30.29 15.23
CA ASP A 488 -5.20 31.28 15.37
C ASP A 488 -6.30 31.07 14.33
N TRP A 489 -7.53 31.47 14.66
CA TRP A 489 -8.66 31.41 13.74
C TRP A 489 -8.51 32.46 12.64
N ILE A 490 -8.76 32.07 11.40
CA ILE A 490 -8.76 32.98 10.24
C ILE A 490 -10.12 33.65 10.00
N VAL A 491 -11.04 33.48 10.96
CA VAL A 491 -12.43 33.92 10.89
C VAL A 491 -12.83 34.66 12.16
N ASP A 492 -13.82 35.53 12.06
CA ASP A 492 -14.47 36.21 13.19
C ASP A 492 -15.47 35.29 13.94
N GLU A 493 -16.15 35.86 14.93
CA GLU A 493 -17.18 35.16 15.72
C GLU A 493 -18.35 34.65 14.87
N ASN A 494 -18.63 35.29 13.73
CA ASN A 494 -19.70 34.96 12.79
C ASN A 494 -19.20 34.09 11.62
N LEU A 495 -17.99 33.53 11.72
CA LEU A 495 -17.32 32.72 10.69
C LEU A 495 -17.07 33.47 9.37
N ASN A 496 -16.93 34.80 9.39
CA ASN A 496 -16.48 35.57 8.24
C ASN A 496 -14.95 35.58 8.19
N LEU A 497 -14.37 35.44 7.00
CA LEU A 497 -12.90 35.49 6.82
C LEU A 497 -12.34 36.85 7.23
N LEU A 498 -11.21 36.82 7.94
CA LEU A 498 -10.48 38.02 8.30
C LEU A 498 -9.74 38.61 7.07
N PRO A 499 -9.70 39.95 6.93
CA PRO A 499 -9.22 40.62 5.71
C PRO A 499 -7.72 40.46 5.45
N ASP A 500 -6.88 40.30 6.48
CA ASP A 500 -5.41 40.29 6.34
C ASP A 500 -4.78 38.92 6.63
N VAL A 501 -5.40 37.85 6.14
CA VAL A 501 -4.86 36.48 6.26
C VAL A 501 -4.37 35.97 4.90
N TYR A 502 -3.19 35.35 4.89
CA TYR A 502 -2.73 34.50 3.78
C TYR A 502 -3.08 33.04 4.08
N HIS A 503 -4.02 32.47 3.32
CA HIS A 503 -4.53 31.11 3.58
C HIS A 503 -5.09 30.46 2.30
N PRO A 504 -4.88 29.15 2.06
CA PRO A 504 -5.42 28.43 0.89
C PRO A 504 -6.93 28.60 0.70
N VAL A 505 -7.71 28.42 1.76
CA VAL A 505 -9.18 28.57 1.74
C VAL A 505 -9.63 29.97 1.35
N LYS A 506 -8.92 31.00 1.83
CA LYS A 506 -9.24 32.37 1.46
C LYS A 506 -8.92 32.63 -0.01
N THR A 507 -7.79 32.14 -0.49
CA THR A 507 -7.41 32.24 -1.92
C THR A 507 -8.48 31.60 -2.81
N MET A 508 -8.93 30.39 -2.46
CA MET A 508 -10.02 29.71 -3.18
C MET A 508 -11.34 30.48 -3.11
N MET A 509 -11.67 31.06 -1.95
CA MET A 509 -12.86 31.88 -1.76
C MET A 509 -12.82 33.13 -2.65
N ASP A 510 -11.74 33.90 -2.60
CA ASP A 510 -11.60 35.17 -3.29
C ASP A 510 -11.74 34.96 -4.81
N VAL A 511 -11.08 33.92 -5.35
CA VAL A 511 -11.20 33.56 -6.78
C VAL A 511 -12.62 33.08 -7.13
N THR A 512 -13.28 32.33 -6.23
CA THR A 512 -14.67 31.90 -6.44
C THR A 512 -15.61 33.10 -6.47
N VAL A 513 -15.49 34.04 -5.52
CA VAL A 513 -16.30 35.27 -5.47
C VAL A 513 -16.06 36.13 -6.70
N GLU A 514 -14.79 36.28 -7.12
CA GLU A 514 -14.45 37.02 -8.34
C GLU A 514 -15.12 36.39 -9.57
N LYS A 515 -15.00 35.07 -9.76
CA LYS A 515 -15.69 34.35 -10.83
C LYS A 515 -17.19 34.55 -10.76
N PHE A 516 -17.75 34.50 -9.55
CA PHE A 516 -19.18 34.58 -9.35
C PHE A 516 -19.76 35.97 -9.60
N SER A 517 -18.92 37.01 -9.52
CA SER A 517 -19.31 38.38 -9.82
C SER A 517 -19.44 38.71 -11.31
N ARG A 518 -19.00 37.81 -12.22
CA ARG A 518 -18.86 38.10 -13.66
C ARG A 518 -20.10 37.81 -14.53
N GLY A 519 -21.18 37.23 -14.00
CA GLY A 519 -22.41 36.99 -14.79
C GLY A 519 -23.26 35.82 -14.32
N ASP A 520 -24.07 35.25 -15.22
CA ASP A 520 -24.87 34.05 -15.00
C ASP A 520 -24.10 32.83 -15.55
N PHE A 521 -23.76 31.88 -14.69
CA PHE A 521 -23.00 30.66 -15.00
C PHE A 521 -23.53 29.52 -14.14
N ASP A 522 -23.35 28.27 -14.57
CA ASP A 522 -23.65 27.11 -13.71
C ASP A 522 -22.60 27.04 -12.60
N PRO A 523 -22.98 27.15 -11.30
CA PRO A 523 -22.02 27.11 -10.20
C PRO A 523 -21.22 25.80 -10.16
N VAL A 524 -21.75 24.70 -10.69
CA VAL A 524 -21.04 23.42 -10.80
C VAL A 524 -19.85 23.56 -11.76
N ASP A 525 -20.11 24.05 -12.97
CA ASP A 525 -19.05 24.25 -13.98
C ASP A 525 -18.05 25.32 -13.53
N GLU A 526 -18.53 26.43 -12.96
CA GLU A 526 -17.67 27.54 -12.56
C GLU A 526 -16.74 27.16 -11.39
N MET A 527 -17.09 26.16 -10.58
CA MET A 527 -16.25 25.66 -9.48
C MET A 527 -15.34 24.49 -9.87
N LYS A 528 -15.35 24.01 -11.13
CA LYS A 528 -14.43 22.95 -11.61
C LYS A 528 -12.95 23.33 -11.48
N PHE A 529 -12.61 24.62 -11.48
CA PHE A 529 -11.21 25.04 -11.31
C PHE A 529 -10.64 24.62 -9.94
N LEU A 530 -11.48 24.49 -8.91
CA LEU A 530 -11.05 24.11 -7.57
C LEU A 530 -10.49 22.69 -7.53
N SER A 531 -10.88 21.81 -8.45
CA SER A 531 -10.36 20.45 -8.51
C SER A 531 -9.03 20.33 -9.26
N LYS A 532 -8.56 21.39 -9.92
CA LYS A 532 -7.33 21.39 -10.72
C LYS A 532 -6.18 22.09 -9.98
N PRO A 533 -4.91 21.86 -10.38
CA PRO A 533 -3.80 22.71 -9.92
C PRO A 533 -4.11 24.19 -10.17
N PRO A 534 -3.78 25.09 -9.25
CA PRO A 534 -2.97 24.86 -8.04
C PRO A 534 -3.77 24.51 -6.76
N TYR A 535 -5.04 24.14 -6.87
CA TYR A 535 -5.93 23.92 -5.71
C TYR A 535 -6.12 22.44 -5.38
N GLY A 536 -6.54 21.65 -6.37
CA GLY A 536 -6.69 20.19 -6.24
C GLY A 536 -7.67 19.73 -5.17
N LEU A 537 -8.85 20.33 -5.01
CA LEU A 537 -9.90 19.76 -4.18
C LEU A 537 -10.49 18.48 -4.83
N LYS A 538 -10.97 17.56 -4.00
CA LYS A 538 -11.63 16.33 -4.44
C LYS A 538 -12.79 15.96 -3.52
N GLY A 539 -13.52 14.90 -3.81
CA GLY A 539 -14.63 14.41 -2.97
C GLY A 539 -14.23 13.79 -1.63
N ASP A 540 -13.13 14.24 -1.04
CA ASP A 540 -12.71 13.85 0.30
C ASP A 540 -13.29 14.77 1.38
N MET A 541 -13.02 14.45 2.65
CA MET A 541 -13.55 15.22 3.78
C MET A 541 -13.12 16.69 3.72
N ILE A 542 -11.93 16.96 3.19
CA ILE A 542 -11.35 18.30 3.09
C ILE A 542 -12.06 19.10 1.99
N GLY A 543 -12.25 18.53 0.80
CA GLY A 543 -12.99 19.18 -0.29
C GLY A 543 -14.43 19.48 0.12
N HIS A 544 -15.10 18.54 0.78
CA HIS A 544 -16.42 18.78 1.37
C HIS A 544 -16.43 19.95 2.35
N ALA A 545 -15.42 20.05 3.21
CA ALA A 545 -15.29 21.14 4.19
C ALA A 545 -15.07 22.50 3.51
N VAL A 546 -14.10 22.59 2.59
CA VAL A 546 -13.76 23.83 1.89
C VAL A 546 -14.92 24.31 1.03
N VAL A 547 -15.55 23.44 0.24
CA VAL A 547 -16.73 23.81 -0.57
C VAL A 547 -17.89 24.26 0.31
N SER A 548 -18.15 23.58 1.43
CA SER A 548 -19.21 23.99 2.35
C SER A 548 -18.93 25.38 2.92
N PHE A 549 -17.69 25.69 3.26
CA PHE A 549 -17.32 27.03 3.75
C PHE A 549 -17.45 28.11 2.66
N ILE A 550 -17.06 27.80 1.42
CA ILE A 550 -17.24 28.70 0.27
C ILE A 550 -18.71 29.01 0.06
N LEU A 551 -19.56 27.99 -0.02
CA LEU A 551 -21.00 28.16 -0.19
C LEU A 551 -21.65 28.92 0.99
N ARG A 552 -21.13 28.75 2.21
CA ARG A 552 -21.59 29.52 3.38
C ARG A 552 -21.36 31.03 3.19
N ALA A 553 -20.20 31.44 2.68
CA ALA A 553 -19.93 32.86 2.44
C ALA A 553 -20.82 33.45 1.33
N LEU A 554 -21.27 32.62 0.40
CA LEU A 554 -22.21 32.99 -0.66
C LEU A 554 -23.68 32.99 -0.19
N ARG A 555 -23.95 32.57 1.05
CA ARG A 555 -25.30 32.63 1.65
C ARG A 555 -25.80 34.07 1.66
N GLY A 556 -27.04 34.26 1.23
CA GLY A 556 -27.65 35.60 1.08
C GLY A 556 -27.26 36.34 -0.21
N HIS A 557 -26.39 35.77 -1.04
CA HIS A 557 -25.96 36.38 -2.31
C HIS A 557 -26.43 35.58 -3.54
N MET A 558 -26.62 34.26 -3.41
CA MET A 558 -27.12 33.42 -4.51
C MET A 558 -28.65 33.45 -4.59
N VAL A 559 -29.18 33.66 -5.79
CA VAL A 559 -30.61 33.72 -6.10
C VAL A 559 -30.96 32.65 -7.13
N LYS A 560 -32.09 31.96 -6.94
CA LYS A 560 -32.69 31.03 -7.90
C LYS A 560 -34.19 31.31 -7.97
N ASP A 561 -34.74 31.42 -9.18
CA ASP A 561 -36.16 31.74 -9.42
C ASP A 561 -36.65 32.99 -8.66
N GLY A 562 -35.79 34.01 -8.56
CA GLY A 562 -36.10 35.27 -7.88
C GLY A 562 -36.09 35.23 -6.34
N ARG A 563 -35.71 34.09 -5.72
CA ARG A 563 -35.54 33.97 -4.27
C ARG A 563 -34.12 33.56 -3.88
N LEU A 564 -33.72 33.89 -2.66
CA LEU A 564 -32.46 33.41 -2.10
C LEU A 564 -32.49 31.88 -1.95
N LEU A 565 -31.34 31.24 -2.16
CA LEU A 565 -31.17 29.81 -1.89
C LEU A 565 -31.28 29.54 -0.39
N GLU A 566 -31.93 28.43 -0.04
CA GLU A 566 -32.00 27.92 1.33
C GLU A 566 -30.86 26.94 1.63
N ASP A 567 -30.56 26.70 2.92
CA ASP A 567 -29.45 25.84 3.35
C ASP A 567 -29.56 24.40 2.78
N GLY A 568 -30.78 23.88 2.60
CA GLY A 568 -31.03 22.59 1.97
C GLY A 568 -30.60 22.55 0.50
N GLU A 569 -30.75 23.66 -0.23
CA GLU A 569 -30.35 23.79 -1.63
C GLU A 569 -28.82 23.93 -1.76
N PHE A 570 -28.18 24.64 -0.84
CA PHE A 570 -26.72 24.67 -0.75
C PHE A 570 -26.12 23.29 -0.49
N ARG A 571 -26.78 22.45 0.31
CA ARG A 571 -26.35 21.07 0.55
C ARG A 571 -26.36 20.25 -0.74
N VAL A 572 -27.44 20.32 -1.52
CA VAL A 572 -27.56 19.66 -2.82
C VAL A 572 -26.55 20.23 -3.82
N LEU A 573 -26.34 21.54 -3.83
CA LEU A 573 -25.36 22.18 -4.71
C LEU A 573 -23.94 21.72 -4.42
N LYS A 574 -23.53 21.63 -3.14
CA LYS A 574 -22.24 21.04 -2.73
C LYS A 574 -22.06 19.64 -3.30
N GLU A 575 -23.07 18.78 -3.20
CA GLU A 575 -23.01 17.40 -3.72
C GLU A 575 -22.77 17.42 -5.23
N ARG A 576 -23.56 18.20 -5.98
CA ARG A 576 -23.39 18.35 -7.44
C ARG A 576 -22.02 18.90 -7.83
N ILE A 577 -21.48 19.88 -7.09
CA ILE A 577 -20.15 20.44 -7.35
C ILE A 577 -19.08 19.35 -7.21
N ILE A 578 -19.13 18.59 -6.12
CA ILE A 578 -18.12 17.56 -5.83
C ILE A 578 -18.24 16.37 -6.78
N GLU A 579 -19.46 15.94 -7.09
CA GLU A 579 -19.71 14.91 -8.12
C GLU A 579 -19.26 15.37 -9.51
N GLY A 580 -19.33 16.68 -9.80
CA GLY A 580 -18.87 17.26 -11.06
C GLY A 580 -17.35 17.35 -11.24
N TRP A 581 -16.56 16.91 -10.24
CA TRP A 581 -15.10 16.83 -10.30
C TRP A 581 -14.58 15.43 -10.61
N ASP A 582 -15.42 14.42 -10.45
CA ASP A 582 -15.17 13.02 -10.74
C ASP A 582 -15.59 12.66 -12.17
#